data_AF-Q6BNE4-F1
#
_entry.id   AF-Q6BNE4-F1
#
_cell.length_a   1.000
_cell.length_b   1.000
_cell.length_c   1.000
_cell.angle_alpha   90.00
_cell.angle_beta   90.00
_cell.angle_gamma   90.00
#
_symmetry.space_group_name_H-M   'P 1'
#
loop_
_entity.id
_entity.type
_entity.pdbx_description
1 polymer ?
#
loop_
_entity_poly.entity_id
_entity_poly.type
_entity_poly.pdbx_seq_one_letter_code
_entity_poly.pdbx_strand_id
1 'polypeptide(L)'
;MISSTYFLSFFLLFQVIIGAPVANLITRVHTADAVTKTNTYTTGTTTVNLPPVEIFISNGVTYTFTLNGKAAASPTTFTSVYTDNNDNNDNNNDSDNENDDNNNNAPAQTAAATTSASPTNNGGNDSPAAANSPQDDTPAATNSPQDDAPTSMSSVQDNAPTSTNSPNDNVPVSTNSPDDNEPVSTNAPETTSPQNTITSSSTYQETTSSTDSTQSTSDSGSSSSASSGSISAPTAIAYSPYANDGGCKDASTIQSDLELISSKGINKIRVYGTDCGLYDTIIPKAKDLEMKINQGFYISDAGVDSIDDSVSEFIEWGSENGYDVFDFITVGNEAINSNFCSVSDLISKIKSVKSKLQDAGYKGKVTTSEPPAIFTTNPSLCKDSNIDFAGINPHSYFNTVIGAKLAGWYVTSEQSLVSKACDMDVVITETGYPHKGSSNGDNYPSAKNQEIAIESIMEKTNGQVTILSTFDDMWKHPGPHGIEQYFGSLNLFS
;
A
#
# COMPACT_ATOMS: atom_id res chain seq x y z
N MET A 1 -63.98 -9.90 -54.23
CA MET A 1 -63.28 -10.98 -54.95
C MET A 1 -61.84 -10.56 -55.18
N ILE A 2 -60.93 -11.53 -55.28
CA ILE A 2 -59.56 -11.52 -55.81
C ILE A 2 -58.97 -10.16 -56.28
N SER A 3 -57.99 -9.68 -55.50
CA SER A 3 -56.64 -9.17 -55.89
C SER A 3 -56.41 -7.88 -56.69
N SER A 4 -55.23 -7.29 -56.39
CA SER A 4 -54.18 -6.85 -57.33
C SER A 4 -53.87 -5.37 -57.61
N THR A 5 -53.00 -4.83 -56.74
CA THR A 5 -51.57 -4.47 -57.04
C THR A 5 -51.12 -3.12 -57.66
N TYR A 6 -50.08 -2.57 -57.00
CA TYR A 6 -48.84 -1.93 -57.48
C TYR A 6 -48.69 -0.40 -57.71
N PHE A 7 -47.87 0.19 -56.83
CA PHE A 7 -46.69 1.07 -57.04
C PHE A 7 -46.80 2.58 -57.40
N LEU A 8 -46.30 3.41 -56.45
CA LEU A 8 -45.06 4.23 -56.55
C LEU A 8 -44.93 5.20 -57.76
N SER A 9 -44.71 6.52 -57.64
CA SER A 9 -43.59 7.15 -56.92
C SER A 9 -43.58 8.71 -57.00
N PHE A 10 -42.85 9.35 -56.06
CA PHE A 10 -42.04 10.59 -56.17
C PHE A 10 -42.64 12.03 -56.37
N PHE A 11 -42.54 12.81 -55.26
CA PHE A 11 -41.72 14.05 -55.09
C PHE A 11 -42.29 15.50 -55.15
N LEU A 12 -41.61 16.36 -54.35
CA LEU A 12 -41.49 17.85 -54.35
C LEU A 12 -42.64 18.79 -53.89
N LEU A 13 -42.69 19.02 -52.57
CA LEU A 13 -42.36 20.28 -51.85
C LEU A 13 -43.23 21.58 -51.91
N PHE A 14 -43.27 22.24 -50.72
CA PHE A 14 -43.45 23.68 -50.39
C PHE A 14 -44.84 24.37 -50.25
N GLN A 15 -45.39 24.21 -49.02
CA GLN A 15 -45.48 25.25 -47.97
C GLN A 15 -46.64 26.29 -47.83
N VAL A 16 -46.99 26.49 -46.53
CA VAL A 16 -47.35 27.74 -45.80
C VAL A 16 -48.82 28.08 -45.42
N ILE A 17 -49.16 27.69 -44.16
CA ILE A 17 -49.80 28.42 -43.04
C ILE A 17 -51.21 29.05 -43.18
N ILE A 18 -52.09 28.73 -42.22
CA ILE A 18 -52.92 29.62 -41.35
C ILE A 18 -53.64 28.73 -40.30
N GLY A 19 -53.90 29.19 -39.04
CA GLY A 19 -55.11 28.65 -38.37
C GLY A 19 -55.34 28.58 -36.84
N ALA A 20 -54.36 28.76 -35.92
CA ALA A 20 -54.58 28.76 -34.45
C ALA A 20 -55.14 27.44 -33.82
N PRO A 21 -55.29 27.31 -32.46
CA PRO A 21 -54.87 28.18 -31.35
C PRO A 21 -53.77 27.59 -30.46
N VAL A 22 -53.24 28.40 -29.54
CA VAL A 22 -52.17 28.02 -28.57
C VAL A 22 -52.72 28.02 -27.14
N ALA A 23 -52.35 27.03 -26.33
CA ALA A 23 -52.72 26.94 -24.91
C ALA A 23 -51.67 27.63 -24.02
N ASN A 24 -52.09 28.15 -22.87
CA ASN A 24 -51.24 28.91 -21.95
C ASN A 24 -50.12 28.06 -21.35
N LEU A 25 -48.86 28.46 -21.57
CA LEU A 25 -47.72 28.04 -20.76
C LEU A 25 -47.31 29.20 -19.84
N ILE A 26 -47.46 29.03 -18.52
CA ILE A 26 -47.00 30.02 -17.53
C ILE A 26 -45.50 29.78 -17.28
N THR A 27 -44.65 30.38 -18.09
CA THR A 27 -43.20 30.41 -17.84
C THR A 27 -42.90 31.39 -16.71
N ARG A 28 -42.62 30.89 -15.50
CA ARG A 28 -42.03 31.71 -14.44
C ARG A 28 -40.63 32.16 -14.87
N VAL A 29 -40.49 33.45 -15.20
CA VAL A 29 -39.18 34.07 -15.39
C VAL A 29 -38.58 34.34 -14.01
N HIS A 30 -37.56 33.57 -13.64
CA HIS A 30 -36.68 33.91 -12.53
C HIS A 30 -35.43 34.62 -13.10
N THR A 31 -35.44 35.95 -13.11
CA THR A 31 -34.21 36.74 -13.29
C THR A 31 -33.40 36.68 -12.01
N ALA A 32 -32.51 35.69 -11.91
CA ALA A 32 -31.37 35.75 -11.02
C ALA A 32 -30.23 36.46 -11.75
N ASP A 33 -29.61 37.46 -11.11
CA ASP A 33 -28.47 38.17 -11.71
C ASP A 33 -27.27 37.22 -11.90
N ALA A 34 -26.57 37.36 -13.02
CA ALA A 34 -25.43 36.52 -13.35
C ALA A 34 -24.21 36.86 -12.48
N VAL A 35 -24.05 36.14 -11.37
CA VAL A 35 -22.90 36.29 -10.46
C VAL A 35 -21.62 35.73 -11.11
N THR A 36 -20.98 36.54 -11.95
CA THR A 36 -19.69 36.21 -12.58
C THR A 36 -18.58 36.18 -11.53
N LYS A 37 -18.26 34.98 -11.01
CA LYS A 37 -17.07 34.75 -10.18
C LYS A 37 -15.80 34.74 -11.03
N THR A 38 -15.14 35.89 -11.14
CA THR A 38 -13.80 35.99 -11.74
C THR A 38 -12.76 35.43 -10.78
N ASN A 39 -12.46 34.13 -10.91
CA ASN A 39 -11.36 33.49 -10.19
C ASN A 39 -10.02 33.86 -10.86
N THR A 40 -9.25 34.77 -10.25
CA THR A 40 -7.89 35.10 -10.70
C THR A 40 -6.91 34.04 -10.22
N TYR A 41 -6.44 33.18 -11.12
CA TYR A 41 -5.41 32.18 -10.84
C TYR A 41 -4.00 32.73 -11.15
N THR A 42 -3.23 33.06 -10.12
CA THR A 42 -1.81 33.43 -10.27
C THR A 42 -0.96 32.16 -10.36
N THR A 43 -0.71 31.68 -11.58
CA THR A 43 0.19 30.54 -11.81
C THR A 43 1.65 30.98 -11.78
N GLY A 44 2.41 30.55 -10.78
CA GLY A 44 3.87 30.69 -10.75
C GLY A 44 4.56 29.55 -11.50
N THR A 45 5.29 29.85 -12.57
CA THR A 45 6.09 28.86 -13.32
C THR A 45 7.53 28.87 -12.83
N THR A 46 7.91 27.88 -12.02
CA THR A 46 9.31 27.68 -11.60
C THR A 46 10.08 26.92 -12.67
N THR A 47 10.76 27.63 -13.57
CA THR A 47 11.68 26.99 -14.53
C THR A 47 12.97 26.57 -13.85
N VAL A 48 13.09 25.27 -13.55
CA VAL A 48 14.33 24.68 -13.03
C VAL A 48 15.26 24.36 -14.21
N ASN A 49 16.31 25.17 -14.40
CA ASN A 49 17.35 24.89 -15.39
C ASN A 49 18.23 23.74 -14.90
N LEU A 50 17.99 22.53 -15.42
CA LEU A 50 18.85 21.38 -15.14
C LEU A 50 20.19 21.53 -15.89
N PRO A 51 21.33 21.29 -15.21
CA PRO A 51 22.63 21.24 -15.88
C PRO A 51 22.69 20.06 -16.87
N PRO A 52 23.40 20.18 -18.00
CA PRO A 52 23.66 19.06 -18.90
C PRO A 52 24.37 17.91 -18.20
N VAL A 53 24.06 16.69 -18.65
CA VAL A 53 24.64 15.45 -18.13
C VAL A 53 25.48 14.80 -19.23
N GLU A 54 26.70 14.40 -18.91
CA GLU A 54 27.49 13.50 -19.74
C GLU A 54 27.47 12.08 -19.16
N ILE A 55 27.22 11.10 -20.02
CA ILE A 55 27.28 9.68 -19.72
C ILE A 55 28.49 9.11 -20.47
N PHE A 56 29.55 8.78 -19.74
CA PHE A 56 30.74 8.16 -20.29
C PHE A 56 30.69 6.65 -20.05
N ILE A 57 30.75 5.85 -21.09
CA ILE A 57 30.79 4.38 -21.01
C ILE A 57 32.19 3.93 -21.39
N SER A 58 32.92 3.31 -20.45
CA SER A 58 34.27 2.79 -20.67
C SER A 58 34.34 1.30 -20.37
N ASN A 59 34.68 0.49 -21.38
CA ASN A 59 34.76 -0.99 -21.26
C ASN A 59 33.50 -1.62 -20.61
N GLY A 60 32.32 -1.08 -20.94
CA GLY A 60 31.03 -1.51 -20.39
C GLY A 60 30.62 -0.89 -19.04
N VAL A 61 31.54 -0.20 -18.34
CA VAL A 61 31.23 0.52 -17.09
C VAL A 61 30.71 1.92 -17.41
N THR A 62 29.58 2.30 -16.81
CA THR A 62 28.93 3.60 -17.05
C THR A 62 29.23 4.59 -15.92
N TYR A 63 29.65 5.80 -16.30
CA TYR A 63 29.92 6.93 -15.41
C TYR A 63 29.04 8.12 -15.81
N THR A 64 28.51 8.85 -14.83
CA THR A 64 27.59 9.97 -15.06
C THR A 64 28.14 11.25 -14.44
N PHE A 65 28.28 12.31 -15.23
CA PHE A 65 28.87 13.58 -14.84
C PHE A 65 27.92 14.76 -15.06
N THR A 66 27.80 15.63 -14.06
CA THR A 66 27.03 16.87 -14.15
C THR A 66 27.90 18.03 -14.62
N LEU A 67 27.61 18.60 -15.78
CA LEU A 67 28.43 19.63 -16.43
C LEU A 67 28.15 21.04 -15.89
N ASN A 68 28.66 21.31 -14.69
CA ASN A 68 28.58 22.62 -14.04
C ASN A 68 29.23 23.72 -14.91
N GLY A 69 28.45 24.77 -15.23
CA GLY A 69 28.92 25.94 -15.98
C GLY A 69 28.18 26.22 -17.30
N LYS A 70 27.34 25.29 -17.79
CA LYS A 70 26.40 25.54 -18.89
C LYS A 70 24.96 25.41 -18.39
N ALA A 71 24.25 26.53 -18.25
CA ALA A 71 22.79 26.47 -18.09
C ALA A 71 22.17 26.18 -19.46
N ALA A 72 21.53 25.03 -19.61
CA ALA A 72 20.78 24.69 -20.82
C ALA A 72 19.29 25.05 -20.63
N ALA A 73 18.66 25.58 -21.68
CA ALA A 73 17.24 25.96 -21.66
C ALA A 73 16.27 24.75 -21.73
N SER A 74 16.83 23.55 -21.91
CA SER A 74 16.18 22.24 -21.86
C SER A 74 17.23 21.22 -21.37
N PRO A 75 16.85 20.12 -20.69
CA PRO A 75 17.80 19.09 -20.30
C PRO A 75 18.46 18.47 -21.54
N THR A 76 19.79 18.42 -21.56
CA THR A 76 20.58 17.78 -22.62
C THR A 76 21.51 16.72 -22.05
N THR A 77 21.42 15.52 -22.61
CA THR A 77 22.30 14.40 -22.28
C THR A 77 23.24 14.15 -23.45
N PHE A 78 24.53 13.97 -23.16
CA PHE A 78 25.55 13.56 -24.12
C PHE A 78 26.07 12.19 -23.71
N THR A 79 26.32 11.30 -24.68
CA THR A 79 26.90 9.97 -24.41
C THR A 79 28.20 9.81 -25.17
N SER A 80 29.28 9.51 -24.45
CA SER A 80 30.61 9.23 -24.96
C SER A 80 30.97 7.78 -24.64
N VAL A 81 31.52 7.04 -25.61
CA VAL A 81 31.84 5.60 -25.46
C VAL A 81 33.30 5.36 -25.78
N TYR A 82 33.98 4.63 -24.90
CA TYR A 82 35.36 4.17 -25.06
C TYR A 82 35.43 2.66 -24.85
N THR A 83 36.15 1.99 -25.75
CA THR A 83 36.49 0.57 -25.64
C THR A 83 37.97 0.42 -25.91
N ASP A 84 38.68 -0.25 -25.01
CA ASP A 84 40.12 -0.44 -25.11
C ASP A 84 40.43 -1.61 -26.05
N ASN A 85 40.76 -1.30 -27.32
CA ASN A 85 41.18 -2.29 -28.32
C ASN A 85 42.60 -2.80 -28.03
N ASN A 86 42.74 -3.58 -26.96
CA ASN A 86 43.97 -4.26 -26.55
C ASN A 86 44.06 -5.72 -27.06
N ASP A 87 43.51 -5.99 -28.24
CA ASP A 87 43.78 -7.24 -28.99
C ASP A 87 45.08 -7.09 -29.77
N ASN A 88 46.18 -7.55 -29.17
CA ASN A 88 47.47 -7.58 -29.85
C ASN A 88 48.39 -8.72 -29.37
N ASN A 89 47.95 -9.96 -29.58
CA ASN A 89 48.79 -11.05 -30.12
C ASN A 89 47.96 -12.31 -30.40
N ASP A 90 47.44 -12.45 -31.61
CA ASP A 90 47.15 -13.78 -32.16
C ASP A 90 47.68 -13.87 -33.59
N ASN A 91 48.48 -14.89 -33.87
CA ASN A 91 49.19 -15.02 -35.15
C ASN A 91 48.44 -16.00 -36.06
N ASN A 92 47.84 -15.52 -37.15
CA ASN A 92 47.91 -16.21 -38.44
C ASN A 92 47.46 -15.34 -39.63
N ASN A 93 48.07 -15.62 -40.78
CA ASN A 93 47.66 -15.13 -42.10
C ASN A 93 46.19 -15.49 -42.42
N ASP A 94 45.45 -14.58 -43.07
CA ASP A 94 45.41 -14.60 -44.54
C ASP A 94 45.05 -13.20 -45.10
N SER A 95 44.76 -13.11 -46.40
CA SER A 95 45.10 -11.97 -47.25
C SER A 95 43.92 -11.13 -47.79
N ASP A 96 44.26 -10.09 -48.55
CA ASP A 96 43.47 -9.39 -49.58
C ASP A 96 42.48 -8.26 -49.20
N ASN A 97 43.03 -7.04 -49.18
CA ASN A 97 42.82 -6.00 -50.23
C ASN A 97 41.78 -4.85 -50.07
N GLU A 98 42.35 -3.63 -49.97
CA GLU A 98 41.92 -2.31 -50.51
C GLU A 98 40.73 -1.46 -49.95
N ASN A 99 41.08 -0.17 -49.79
CA ASN A 99 40.31 1.07 -50.04
C ASN A 99 39.42 1.72 -48.94
N ASP A 100 40.07 2.70 -48.28
CA ASP A 100 39.74 4.14 -48.32
C ASP A 100 38.67 4.78 -47.39
N ASP A 101 39.19 5.49 -46.37
CA ASP A 101 39.30 6.97 -46.34
C ASP A 101 38.56 7.79 -45.23
N ASN A 102 39.36 8.64 -44.56
CA ASN A 102 39.05 9.84 -43.74
C ASN A 102 38.13 9.77 -42.47
N ASN A 103 38.60 10.12 -41.25
CA ASN A 103 39.01 11.44 -40.65
C ASN A 103 37.84 12.27 -40.03
N ASN A 104 37.99 13.05 -38.93
CA ASN A 104 39.12 13.35 -38.04
C ASN A 104 38.67 13.95 -36.66
N ASN A 105 39.65 14.28 -35.80
CA ASN A 105 39.68 15.28 -34.72
C ASN A 105 39.12 14.96 -33.32
N ALA A 106 40.04 14.62 -32.41
CA ALA A 106 40.08 15.20 -31.06
C ALA A 106 40.74 16.62 -31.08
N PRO A 107 40.87 17.33 -29.94
CA PRO A 107 42.18 17.35 -29.27
C PRO A 107 42.12 17.35 -27.71
N ALA A 108 43.29 17.22 -27.06
CA ALA A 108 43.47 16.99 -25.61
C ALA A 108 44.33 18.07 -24.91
N GLN A 109 44.93 17.74 -23.74
CA GLN A 109 45.93 18.45 -22.88
C GLN A 109 45.40 19.07 -21.55
N THR A 110 46.11 19.08 -20.40
CA THR A 110 47.42 18.48 -19.96
C THR A 110 47.47 18.42 -18.40
N ALA A 111 48.41 17.64 -17.80
CA ALA A 111 48.50 17.32 -16.35
C ALA A 111 49.68 18.00 -15.58
N ALA A 112 49.77 17.77 -14.25
CA ALA A 112 50.91 18.07 -13.35
C ALA A 112 50.93 17.13 -12.11
N ALA A 113 52.07 16.95 -11.41
CA ALA A 113 52.27 15.94 -10.35
C ALA A 113 53.41 16.26 -9.32
N THR A 114 53.77 15.29 -8.45
CA THR A 114 54.96 15.17 -7.53
C THR A 114 54.91 15.80 -6.12
N THR A 115 55.66 15.36 -5.06
CA THR A 115 56.00 14.02 -4.48
C THR A 115 56.68 14.13 -3.07
N SER A 116 56.38 13.20 -2.15
CA SER A 116 57.24 12.49 -1.12
C SER A 116 58.25 13.19 -0.15
N ALA A 117 58.28 12.76 1.13
CA ALA A 117 59.46 12.25 1.92
C ALA A 117 59.36 12.42 3.48
N SER A 118 60.17 11.68 4.26
CA SER A 118 60.18 11.64 5.76
C SER A 118 61.52 11.12 6.36
N PRO A 119 61.92 11.48 7.61
CA PRO A 119 62.91 10.73 8.44
C PRO A 119 62.54 10.53 9.94
N THR A 120 63.42 9.84 10.71
CA THR A 120 63.15 9.22 12.05
C THR A 120 64.18 9.55 13.18
N ASN A 121 64.09 8.87 14.36
CA ASN A 121 65.00 8.78 15.56
C ASN A 121 64.81 9.78 16.74
N ASN A 122 65.11 9.48 18.04
CA ASN A 122 65.39 8.23 18.82
C ASN A 122 65.52 8.50 20.38
N GLY A 123 65.32 7.49 21.26
CA GLY A 123 65.78 7.37 22.68
C GLY A 123 64.80 7.79 23.83
N GLY A 124 64.83 7.26 25.08
CA GLY A 124 65.56 6.13 25.70
C GLY A 124 65.49 6.06 27.27
N ASN A 125 65.61 4.86 27.89
CA ASN A 125 65.72 4.50 29.34
C ASN A 125 64.54 4.91 30.31
N ASP A 126 64.27 4.31 31.49
CA ASP A 126 65.03 3.50 32.49
C ASP A 126 64.12 2.52 33.32
N SER A 127 64.67 1.69 34.24
CA SER A 127 63.93 0.83 35.21
C SER A 127 64.83 0.38 36.40
N PRO A 128 64.34 0.21 37.68
CA PRO A 128 64.24 -1.16 38.28
C PRO A 128 63.30 -1.39 39.51
N ALA A 129 62.96 -2.67 39.78
CA ALA A 129 62.80 -3.37 41.11
C ALA A 129 61.72 -2.95 42.17
N ALA A 130 61.23 -3.80 43.12
CA ALA A 130 61.15 -5.28 43.27
C ALA A 130 60.30 -5.71 44.54
N ALA A 131 59.90 -7.00 44.60
CA ALA A 131 59.42 -7.79 45.79
C ALA A 131 58.03 -7.44 46.41
N ASN A 132 57.28 -8.30 47.13
CA ASN A 132 57.47 -9.70 47.60
C ASN A 132 56.11 -10.44 47.86
N SER A 133 56.11 -11.78 48.01
CA SER A 133 54.92 -12.67 48.30
C SER A 133 54.76 -12.99 49.83
N PRO A 134 53.97 -13.97 50.40
CA PRO A 134 53.42 -15.26 49.85
C PRO A 134 52.05 -15.85 50.36
N GLN A 135 51.60 -16.94 49.70
CA GLN A 135 50.93 -18.21 50.13
C GLN A 135 49.58 -18.34 50.93
N ASP A 136 48.77 -19.30 50.43
CA ASP A 136 47.94 -20.37 51.08
C ASP A 136 46.83 -20.01 52.11
N ASP A 137 45.81 -20.84 52.42
CA ASP A 137 45.57 -22.28 52.17
C ASP A 137 44.04 -22.65 52.11
N THR A 138 43.71 -23.91 51.80
CA THR A 138 42.35 -24.55 51.88
C THR A 138 42.16 -25.34 53.20
N PRO A 139 40.96 -25.74 53.72
CA PRO A 139 39.92 -26.57 53.02
C PRO A 139 38.44 -26.46 53.54
N ALA A 140 37.61 -27.49 53.27
CA ALA A 140 36.13 -27.57 53.39
C ALA A 140 35.54 -28.06 54.75
N ALA A 141 34.20 -28.00 54.94
CA ALA A 141 33.30 -29.20 55.07
C ALA A 141 31.86 -28.98 55.67
N THR A 142 30.88 -29.75 55.15
CA THR A 142 29.62 -30.30 55.78
C THR A 142 28.53 -29.43 56.46
N ASN A 143 27.26 -29.56 56.02
CA ASN A 143 26.20 -30.41 56.67
C ASN A 143 24.79 -30.31 56.03
N SER A 144 23.94 -31.34 56.24
CA SER A 144 22.48 -31.43 55.93
C SER A 144 21.69 -31.86 57.18
N PRO A 145 20.33 -31.86 57.20
CA PRO A 145 19.59 -33.13 57.01
C PRO A 145 18.11 -33.06 56.48
N GLN A 146 17.57 -34.26 56.22
CA GLN A 146 16.18 -34.83 56.23
C GLN A 146 15.02 -34.05 56.92
N ASP A 147 13.70 -34.31 56.71
CA ASP A 147 12.88 -35.21 55.83
C ASP A 147 11.46 -34.54 55.62
N ASP A 148 10.25 -35.10 55.36
CA ASP A 148 9.60 -36.44 55.45
C ASP A 148 8.28 -36.48 54.60
N ALA A 149 7.55 -37.62 54.53
CA ALA A 149 6.25 -37.81 53.85
C ALA A 149 5.24 -38.64 54.69
N PRO A 150 3.91 -38.69 54.36
CA PRO A 150 3.35 -40.02 54.05
C PRO A 150 2.14 -40.12 53.07
N THR A 151 2.05 -41.34 52.52
CA THR A 151 1.12 -42.01 51.59
C THR A 151 -0.41 -41.91 51.75
N SER A 152 -1.10 -42.15 50.61
CA SER A 152 -2.27 -43.06 50.55
C SER A 152 -2.28 -43.88 49.22
N MET A 153 -3.35 -44.63 48.90
CA MET A 153 -3.21 -45.99 48.29
C MET A 153 -4.26 -46.49 47.27
N SER A 154 -3.85 -47.56 46.53
CA SER A 154 -4.61 -48.53 45.70
C SER A 154 -5.19 -48.06 44.34
N SER A 155 -5.01 -48.70 43.17
CA SER A 155 -4.88 -50.12 42.69
C SER A 155 -6.23 -50.75 42.22
N VAL A 156 -6.32 -51.68 41.24
CA VAL A 156 -5.46 -52.85 40.92
C VAL A 156 -5.48 -53.36 39.45
N GLN A 157 -4.35 -53.95 39.02
CA GLN A 157 -4.15 -55.22 38.26
C GLN A 157 -3.99 -55.33 36.71
N ASP A 158 -3.25 -56.40 36.36
CA ASP A 158 -2.56 -56.79 35.10
C ASP A 158 -3.29 -57.83 34.22
N ASN A 159 -2.85 -57.98 32.96
CA ASN A 159 -2.26 -59.25 32.46
C ASN A 159 -1.59 -59.15 31.07
N ALA A 160 -0.49 -59.90 30.88
CA ALA A 160 0.19 -60.13 29.59
C ALA A 160 0.35 -61.66 29.33
N PRO A 161 0.78 -62.10 28.12
CA PRO A 161 2.20 -62.53 28.01
C PRO A 161 2.90 -62.39 26.63
N THR A 162 4.22 -62.57 26.69
CA THR A 162 5.34 -62.83 25.73
C THR A 162 5.04 -63.56 24.39
N SER A 163 5.92 -63.59 23.36
CA SER A 163 7.40 -63.74 23.43
C SER A 163 8.26 -63.41 22.16
N THR A 164 9.43 -62.76 22.39
CA THR A 164 10.79 -62.98 21.81
C THR A 164 11.05 -63.28 20.31
N ASN A 165 11.93 -62.46 19.66
CA ASN A 165 13.35 -62.83 19.44
C ASN A 165 14.24 -61.69 18.85
N SER A 166 15.56 -61.81 19.05
CA SER A 166 16.69 -60.98 18.54
C SER A 166 17.95 -61.89 18.45
N PRO A 167 19.08 -61.58 17.75
CA PRO A 167 20.12 -60.66 18.29
C PRO A 167 21.13 -59.98 17.30
N ASN A 168 21.87 -58.97 17.82
CA ASN A 168 23.30 -58.63 17.55
C ASN A 168 23.79 -58.19 16.12
N ASP A 169 24.88 -57.42 15.93
CA ASP A 169 25.87 -56.91 16.92
C ASP A 169 26.69 -55.63 16.53
N ASN A 170 27.21 -55.00 17.59
CA ASN A 170 28.49 -54.26 17.77
C ASN A 170 28.91 -52.95 17.05
N VAL A 171 29.71 -52.20 17.82
CA VAL A 171 30.44 -50.93 17.53
C VAL A 171 31.96 -51.22 17.53
N PRO A 172 32.84 -50.29 17.12
CA PRO A 172 33.76 -49.74 18.13
C PRO A 172 34.09 -48.24 17.98
N VAL A 173 34.75 -47.67 19.00
CA VAL A 173 35.16 -46.26 19.13
C VAL A 173 36.70 -46.16 19.21
N SER A 174 37.32 -45.13 18.63
CA SER A 174 38.48 -44.47 19.26
C SER A 174 38.89 -43.10 18.67
N THR A 175 39.51 -42.31 19.55
CA THR A 175 39.95 -40.91 19.48
C THR A 175 41.10 -40.59 18.51
N ASN A 176 41.20 -39.33 18.06
CA ASN A 176 42.31 -38.39 18.37
C ASN A 176 42.16 -37.01 17.68
N SER A 177 42.67 -35.96 18.33
CA SER A 177 42.90 -34.61 17.74
C SER A 177 44.35 -34.45 17.26
N PRO A 178 44.70 -33.38 16.51
CA PRO A 178 45.36 -32.22 17.16
C PRO A 178 44.92 -30.83 16.62
N ASP A 179 45.67 -29.79 17.00
CA ASP A 179 45.31 -28.35 17.04
C ASP A 179 45.37 -27.51 15.73
N ASP A 180 45.01 -26.24 15.89
CA ASP A 180 45.50 -25.03 15.21
C ASP A 180 45.20 -24.79 13.71
N ASN A 181 44.22 -23.90 13.43
CA ASN A 181 44.50 -22.45 13.34
C ASN A 181 43.22 -21.62 13.09
N GLU A 182 43.10 -20.48 13.77
CA GLU A 182 42.15 -19.39 13.46
C GLU A 182 42.92 -18.22 12.82
N PRO A 183 42.28 -17.38 11.99
CA PRO A 183 42.68 -15.97 11.89
C PRO A 183 41.50 -15.01 12.08
N VAL A 184 41.44 -14.37 13.25
CA VAL A 184 40.56 -13.22 13.51
C VAL A 184 41.00 -12.01 12.68
N SER A 185 40.07 -11.36 11.96
CA SER A 185 40.25 -10.01 11.42
C SER A 185 38.95 -9.39 10.89
N THR A 186 38.70 -8.08 11.01
CA THR A 186 39.21 -7.09 11.99
C THR A 186 38.23 -5.91 12.00
N ASN A 187 37.76 -5.45 13.16
CA ASN A 187 36.88 -4.27 13.24
C ASN A 187 37.68 -2.97 13.42
N ALA A 188 37.70 -2.12 12.38
CA ALA A 188 38.16 -0.72 12.44
C ALA A 188 37.74 0.06 11.17
N PRO A 189 37.61 1.39 11.23
CA PRO A 189 36.99 2.18 12.29
C PRO A 189 35.98 3.22 11.74
N GLU A 190 34.95 3.57 12.52
CA GLU A 190 34.10 4.73 12.18
C GLU A 190 34.91 6.03 12.22
N THR A 191 35.01 6.71 11.08
CA THR A 191 35.73 7.98 10.97
C THR A 191 34.77 9.15 11.18
N THR A 192 34.79 9.73 12.38
CA THR A 192 34.10 11.00 12.65
C THR A 192 34.88 12.19 12.06
N SER A 193 34.16 13.16 11.50
CA SER A 193 34.74 14.39 10.94
C SER A 193 33.69 15.52 10.88
N PRO A 194 34.11 16.80 10.86
CA PRO A 194 33.55 17.73 11.84
C PRO A 194 32.28 18.46 11.43
N GLN A 195 31.36 18.62 12.40
CA GLN A 195 30.27 19.59 12.33
C GLN A 195 30.84 21.01 12.36
N ASN A 196 30.77 21.72 11.24
CA ASN A 196 31.34 23.06 11.11
C ASN A 196 30.35 24.12 11.65
N THR A 197 30.70 24.77 12.75
CA THR A 197 29.85 25.77 13.41
C THR A 197 29.84 27.09 12.66
N ILE A 198 28.70 27.49 12.08
CA ILE A 198 28.50 28.84 11.53
C ILE A 198 27.45 29.58 12.37
N THR A 199 27.94 30.43 13.27
CA THR A 199 27.12 31.36 14.04
C THR A 199 26.58 32.47 13.15
N SER A 200 25.26 32.65 13.11
CA SER A 200 24.62 33.87 12.62
C SER A 200 23.49 34.26 13.58
N SER A 201 23.68 35.37 14.28
CA SER A 201 22.70 35.89 15.24
C SER A 201 21.81 36.94 14.58
N SER A 202 20.49 36.84 14.77
CA SER A 202 19.54 37.89 14.45
C SER A 202 18.42 37.93 15.49
N THR A 203 18.70 38.58 16.62
CA THR A 203 17.74 38.78 17.71
C THR A 203 16.54 39.61 17.25
N TYR A 204 15.34 39.06 17.41
CA TYR A 204 14.14 39.86 17.62
C TYR A 204 13.45 39.37 18.89
N GLN A 205 13.27 40.29 19.84
CA GLN A 205 12.42 40.09 21.00
C GLN A 205 11.03 40.65 20.68
N GLU A 206 9.99 39.97 21.13
CA GLU A 206 8.81 40.66 21.64
C GLU A 206 8.34 39.94 22.93
N THR A 207 7.70 40.69 23.81
CA THR A 207 7.63 40.37 25.24
C THR A 207 6.27 39.78 25.64
N THR A 208 6.31 38.88 26.62
CA THR A 208 5.16 38.25 27.27
C THR A 208 4.05 39.22 27.69
N SER A 209 2.80 38.80 27.50
CA SER A 209 1.76 38.96 28.51
C SER A 209 0.68 37.89 28.34
N SER A 210 0.37 37.19 29.43
CA SER A 210 -0.69 36.19 29.52
C SER A 210 -1.56 36.52 30.72
N THR A 211 -2.88 36.61 30.52
CA THR A 211 -3.85 36.65 31.61
C THR A 211 -5.07 35.83 31.23
N ASP A 212 -5.57 35.03 32.17
CA ASP A 212 -6.68 34.10 32.00
C ASP A 212 -8.04 34.80 32.24
N SER A 213 -9.09 34.30 31.58
CA SER A 213 -10.48 34.55 31.96
C SER A 213 -11.40 33.49 31.34
N THR A 214 -12.02 32.68 32.19
CA THR A 214 -12.98 31.64 31.80
C THR A 214 -14.39 32.21 31.61
N GLN A 215 -15.10 31.74 30.57
CA GLN A 215 -16.56 31.83 30.54
C GLN A 215 -17.17 30.66 29.77
N SER A 216 -17.96 29.84 30.47
CA SER A 216 -18.72 28.73 29.88
C SER A 216 -20.03 29.24 29.29
N THR A 217 -20.28 28.95 28.02
CA THR A 217 -21.62 29.02 27.40
C THR A 217 -21.93 27.70 26.72
N SER A 218 -22.81 26.93 27.33
CA SER A 218 -23.41 25.76 26.70
C SER A 218 -24.41 26.20 25.64
N ASP A 219 -24.18 25.83 24.39
CA ASP A 219 -25.20 25.93 23.33
C ASP A 219 -25.56 24.52 22.83
N SER A 220 -26.86 24.30 22.63
CA SER A 220 -27.44 22.97 22.42
C SER A 220 -27.92 22.79 20.99
N GLY A 221 -27.60 21.63 20.40
CA GLY A 221 -28.39 21.06 19.31
C GLY A 221 -28.43 21.85 18.00
N SER A 222 -27.28 22.00 17.33
CA SER A 222 -27.30 22.15 15.87
C SER A 222 -27.83 20.86 15.24
N SER A 223 -29.09 20.88 14.80
CA SER A 223 -29.63 19.85 13.92
C SER A 223 -28.80 19.80 12.64
N SER A 224 -28.25 18.63 12.32
CA SER A 224 -27.51 18.39 11.09
C SER A 224 -28.42 18.58 9.88
N SER A 225 -28.41 19.78 9.31
CA SER A 225 -29.01 20.04 8.00
C SER A 225 -28.29 19.17 6.99
N ALA A 226 -28.97 18.12 6.53
CA ALA A 226 -28.35 17.09 5.69
C ALA A 226 -27.76 17.73 4.43
N SER A 227 -26.44 17.70 4.31
CA SER A 227 -25.76 18.01 3.07
C SER A 227 -26.10 16.92 2.07
N SER A 228 -27.07 17.18 1.19
CA SER A 228 -27.20 16.45 -0.07
C SER A 228 -25.95 16.74 -0.87
N GLY A 229 -25.12 15.73 -1.09
CA GLY A 229 -23.94 15.87 -1.94
C GLY A 229 -24.33 16.04 -3.41
N SER A 230 -23.34 16.32 -4.25
CA SER A 230 -23.55 16.45 -5.70
C SER A 230 -23.03 15.26 -6.50
N ILE A 231 -22.31 14.33 -5.86
CA ILE A 231 -21.73 13.16 -6.51
C ILE A 231 -22.75 12.01 -6.50
N SER A 232 -22.91 11.31 -7.62
CA SER A 232 -23.74 10.10 -7.70
C SER A 232 -23.19 8.98 -6.82
N ALA A 233 -24.05 8.07 -6.35
CA ALA A 233 -23.65 6.91 -5.55
C ALA A 233 -22.57 6.03 -6.22
N PRO A 234 -21.53 5.57 -5.49
CA PRO A 234 -20.62 4.50 -5.94
C PRO A 234 -21.29 3.13 -5.91
N THR A 235 -20.70 2.17 -6.62
CA THR A 235 -21.12 0.75 -6.60
C THR A 235 -21.03 0.16 -5.19
N ALA A 236 -20.06 0.58 -4.38
CA ALA A 236 -19.94 0.21 -2.97
C ALA A 236 -19.23 1.31 -2.15
N ILE A 237 -19.38 1.25 -0.83
CA ILE A 237 -18.59 2.06 0.12
C ILE A 237 -18.01 1.17 1.24
N ALA A 238 -16.79 1.47 1.69
CA ALA A 238 -16.17 0.77 2.80
C ALA A 238 -16.79 1.22 4.13
N TYR A 239 -17.42 0.28 4.85
CA TYR A 239 -18.06 0.49 6.14
C TYR A 239 -17.22 -0.09 7.28
N SER A 240 -17.25 0.62 8.41
CA SER A 240 -16.43 0.38 9.58
C SER A 240 -17.33 0.34 10.82
N PRO A 241 -17.50 -0.84 11.46
CA PRO A 241 -18.37 -1.01 12.63
C PRO A 241 -17.71 -0.59 13.95
N TYR A 242 -16.46 -0.11 13.94
CA TYR A 242 -15.76 0.39 15.12
C TYR A 242 -16.17 1.83 15.47
N ALA A 243 -16.24 2.12 16.76
CA ALA A 243 -16.34 3.46 17.32
C ALA A 243 -14.95 4.13 17.37
N ASN A 244 -14.90 5.43 17.68
CA ASN A 244 -13.68 6.23 17.62
C ASN A 244 -12.56 5.81 18.59
N ASP A 245 -12.87 4.96 19.57
CA ASP A 245 -11.93 4.38 20.54
C ASP A 245 -11.44 2.97 20.16
N GLY A 246 -11.91 2.42 19.04
CA GLY A 246 -11.62 1.05 18.59
C GLY A 246 -12.54 -0.01 19.19
N GLY A 247 -13.47 0.34 20.07
CA GLY A 247 -14.55 -0.56 20.49
C GLY A 247 -15.57 -0.79 19.37
N CYS A 248 -16.39 -1.83 19.47
CA CYS A 248 -17.52 -1.99 18.54
C CYS A 248 -18.61 -0.93 18.79
N LYS A 249 -19.19 -0.39 17.73
CA LYS A 249 -20.46 0.36 17.80
C LYS A 249 -21.57 -0.52 18.34
N ASP A 250 -22.57 0.08 18.99
CA ASP A 250 -23.78 -0.62 19.36
C ASP A 250 -24.67 -0.89 18.13
N ALA A 251 -25.59 -1.85 18.27
CA ALA A 251 -26.45 -2.28 17.18
C ALA A 251 -27.36 -1.18 16.60
N SER A 252 -27.79 -0.20 17.40
CA SER A 252 -28.63 0.90 16.92
C SER A 252 -27.83 1.96 16.14
N THR A 253 -26.58 2.20 16.54
CA THR A 253 -25.64 3.01 15.74
C THR A 253 -25.33 2.33 14.41
N ILE A 254 -25.02 1.02 14.40
CA ILE A 254 -24.77 0.27 13.15
C ILE A 254 -26.01 0.29 12.24
N GLN A 255 -27.21 0.10 12.78
CA GLN A 255 -28.44 0.16 11.99
C GLN A 255 -28.67 1.54 11.37
N SER A 256 -28.39 2.61 12.13
CA SER A 256 -28.50 4.00 11.66
C SER A 256 -27.47 4.34 10.58
N ASP A 257 -26.23 3.85 10.72
CA ASP A 257 -25.18 3.99 9.71
C ASP A 257 -25.59 3.36 8.37
N LEU A 258 -26.15 2.14 8.40
CA LEU A 258 -26.58 1.41 7.21
C LEU A 258 -27.81 2.06 6.55
N GLU A 259 -28.76 2.58 7.33
CA GLU A 259 -29.86 3.41 6.82
C GLU A 259 -29.33 4.68 6.13
N LEU A 260 -28.32 5.33 6.70
CA LEU A 260 -27.72 6.53 6.12
C LEU A 260 -26.98 6.21 4.80
N ILE A 261 -26.25 5.10 4.73
CA ILE A 261 -25.61 4.62 3.48
C ILE A 261 -26.68 4.33 2.41
N SER A 262 -27.73 3.59 2.76
CA SER A 262 -28.85 3.28 1.86
C SER A 262 -29.58 4.54 1.38
N SER A 263 -29.73 5.55 2.25
CA SER A 263 -30.34 6.85 1.89
C SER A 263 -29.58 7.63 0.82
N LYS A 264 -28.28 7.36 0.63
CA LYS A 264 -27.43 7.90 -0.43
C LYS A 264 -27.46 7.09 -1.73
N GLY A 265 -28.39 6.14 -1.85
CA GLY A 265 -28.51 5.25 -3.01
C GLY A 265 -27.41 4.19 -3.11
N ILE A 266 -26.55 4.06 -2.10
CA ILE A 266 -25.46 3.08 -2.07
C ILE A 266 -26.04 1.76 -1.52
N ASN A 267 -26.19 0.75 -2.38
CA ASN A 267 -26.78 -0.55 -2.01
C ASN A 267 -25.75 -1.67 -1.80
N LYS A 268 -24.44 -1.35 -1.74
CA LYS A 268 -23.41 -2.31 -1.32
C LYS A 268 -22.43 -1.70 -0.33
N ILE A 269 -22.00 -2.50 0.63
CA ILE A 269 -20.91 -2.17 1.57
C ILE A 269 -19.76 -3.15 1.45
N ARG A 270 -18.55 -2.69 1.79
CA ARG A 270 -17.40 -3.55 2.10
C ARG A 270 -17.14 -3.54 3.60
N VAL A 271 -16.99 -4.71 4.20
CA VAL A 271 -16.65 -4.93 5.63
C VAL A 271 -15.42 -5.83 5.68
N TYR A 272 -14.51 -5.64 6.64
CA TYR A 272 -13.17 -6.24 6.61
C TYR A 272 -13.00 -7.52 7.45
N GLY A 273 -13.80 -7.70 8.49
CA GLY A 273 -13.76 -8.86 9.42
C GLY A 273 -15.16 -9.38 9.77
N THR A 274 -15.24 -10.43 10.60
CA THR A 274 -16.50 -11.04 11.06
C THR A 274 -17.01 -10.52 12.41
N ASP A 275 -16.28 -9.57 13.00
CA ASP A 275 -16.50 -9.00 14.32
C ASP A 275 -17.53 -7.86 14.33
N CYS A 276 -17.66 -7.20 15.49
CA CYS A 276 -18.54 -6.05 15.74
C CYS A 276 -19.95 -6.13 15.13
N GLY A 277 -20.62 -7.27 15.34
CA GLY A 277 -22.05 -7.44 15.04
C GLY A 277 -22.36 -7.79 13.60
N LEU A 278 -21.43 -8.39 12.85
CA LEU A 278 -21.69 -8.87 11.47
C LEU A 278 -22.98 -9.70 11.38
N TYR A 279 -23.07 -10.78 12.16
CA TYR A 279 -24.18 -11.74 12.08
C TYR A 279 -25.47 -11.25 12.75
N ASP A 280 -25.36 -10.57 13.89
CA ASP A 280 -26.51 -10.12 14.69
C ASP A 280 -27.11 -8.79 14.23
N THR A 281 -26.37 -7.97 13.48
CA THR A 281 -26.81 -6.60 13.12
C THR A 281 -26.55 -6.25 11.66
N ILE A 282 -25.31 -6.36 11.16
CA ILE A 282 -24.97 -5.89 9.80
C ILE A 282 -25.71 -6.72 8.74
N ILE A 283 -25.66 -8.04 8.83
CA ILE A 283 -26.32 -8.93 7.86
C ILE A 283 -27.86 -8.82 7.92
N PRO A 284 -28.53 -8.88 9.09
CA PRO A 284 -29.97 -8.64 9.17
C PRO A 284 -30.37 -7.29 8.56
N LYS A 285 -29.67 -6.20 8.92
CA LYS A 285 -30.00 -4.87 8.42
C LYS A 285 -29.71 -4.70 6.93
N ALA A 286 -28.66 -5.32 6.41
CA ALA A 286 -28.38 -5.35 4.97
C ALA A 286 -29.48 -6.12 4.21
N LYS A 287 -29.98 -7.23 4.75
CA LYS A 287 -31.14 -7.96 4.19
C LYS A 287 -32.40 -7.07 4.18
N ASP A 288 -32.70 -6.36 5.28
CA ASP A 288 -33.84 -5.43 5.37
C ASP A 288 -33.78 -4.25 4.39
N LEU A 289 -32.57 -3.79 4.04
CA LEU A 289 -32.32 -2.66 3.13
C LEU A 289 -32.06 -3.09 1.67
N GLU A 290 -32.27 -4.36 1.34
CA GLU A 290 -31.93 -4.99 0.04
C GLU A 290 -30.45 -4.82 -0.40
N MET A 291 -29.56 -4.57 0.55
CA MET A 291 -28.13 -4.32 0.32
C MET A 291 -27.33 -5.62 0.12
N LYS A 292 -26.15 -5.50 -0.51
CA LYS A 292 -25.15 -6.58 -0.57
C LYS A 292 -23.87 -6.26 0.21
N ILE A 293 -23.21 -7.30 0.68
CA ILE A 293 -21.96 -7.20 1.45
C ILE A 293 -20.81 -7.82 0.64
N ASN A 294 -19.75 -7.04 0.39
CA ASN A 294 -18.41 -7.57 0.14
C ASN A 294 -17.80 -7.90 1.51
N GLN A 295 -17.68 -9.19 1.82
CA GLN A 295 -17.21 -9.67 3.12
C GLN A 295 -15.71 -9.97 3.09
N GLY A 296 -14.95 -9.27 3.92
CA GLY A 296 -13.53 -9.49 4.13
C GLY A 296 -13.22 -10.57 5.16
N PHE A 297 -12.06 -11.19 4.99
CA PHE A 297 -11.34 -11.91 6.03
C PHE A 297 -9.95 -11.25 6.17
N TYR A 298 -9.81 -10.37 7.15
CA TYR A 298 -8.59 -9.60 7.39
C TYR A 298 -7.48 -10.49 7.98
N ILE A 299 -6.41 -10.69 7.21
CA ILE A 299 -5.19 -11.37 7.65
C ILE A 299 -4.37 -10.38 8.48
N SER A 300 -3.94 -10.78 9.68
CA SER A 300 -3.10 -9.94 10.56
C SER A 300 -1.63 -10.35 10.50
N ASP A 301 -0.79 -9.65 11.27
CA ASP A 301 0.60 -9.99 11.59
C ASP A 301 0.83 -11.41 12.16
N ALA A 302 -0.22 -12.10 12.60
CA ALA A 302 -0.17 -13.54 12.95
C ALA A 302 -0.10 -14.47 11.71
N GLY A 303 -0.15 -13.92 10.49
CA GLY A 303 -0.03 -14.65 9.23
C GLY A 303 -1.35 -15.22 8.72
N VAL A 304 -1.30 -15.93 7.60
CA VAL A 304 -2.49 -16.35 6.82
C VAL A 304 -3.49 -17.22 7.59
N ASP A 305 -3.08 -17.85 8.69
CA ASP A 305 -3.96 -18.67 9.54
C ASP A 305 -4.81 -17.85 10.52
N SER A 306 -4.56 -16.53 10.66
CA SER A 306 -5.31 -15.63 11.56
C SER A 306 -6.81 -15.52 11.26
N ILE A 307 -7.25 -16.00 10.09
CA ILE A 307 -8.64 -15.93 9.62
C ILE A 307 -9.39 -17.27 9.72
N ASP A 308 -8.74 -18.37 10.12
CA ASP A 308 -9.35 -19.70 9.99
C ASP A 308 -10.56 -19.91 10.91
N ASP A 309 -10.60 -19.25 12.07
CA ASP A 309 -11.78 -19.22 12.95
C ASP A 309 -12.94 -18.42 12.31
N SER A 310 -12.69 -17.18 11.87
CA SER A 310 -13.67 -16.34 11.15
C SER A 310 -14.24 -17.01 9.89
N VAL A 311 -13.39 -17.72 9.12
CA VAL A 311 -13.83 -18.48 7.93
C VAL A 311 -14.71 -19.65 8.32
N SER A 312 -14.44 -20.30 9.45
CA SER A 312 -15.23 -21.44 9.94
C SER A 312 -16.58 -20.99 10.50
N GLU A 313 -16.59 -19.93 11.30
CA GLU A 313 -17.80 -19.25 11.83
C GLU A 313 -18.72 -18.78 10.70
N PHE A 314 -18.16 -18.13 9.67
CA PHE A 314 -18.90 -17.69 8.49
C PHE A 314 -19.56 -18.85 7.73
N ILE A 315 -18.86 -19.98 7.63
CA ILE A 315 -19.35 -21.21 6.99
C ILE A 315 -20.45 -21.86 7.82
N GLU A 316 -20.32 -21.92 9.15
CA GLU A 316 -21.34 -22.43 10.06
C GLU A 316 -22.62 -21.58 9.95
N TRP A 317 -22.50 -20.27 10.16
CA TRP A 317 -23.62 -19.32 10.02
C TRP A 317 -24.28 -19.42 8.64
N GLY A 318 -23.48 -19.44 7.57
CA GLY A 318 -23.97 -19.42 6.19
C GLY A 318 -24.65 -20.73 5.74
N SER A 319 -24.25 -21.85 6.34
CA SER A 319 -24.88 -23.16 6.13
C SER A 319 -26.31 -23.22 6.69
N GLU A 320 -26.60 -22.46 7.75
CA GLU A 320 -27.95 -22.32 8.31
C GLU A 320 -28.76 -21.18 7.66
N ASN A 321 -28.13 -20.04 7.37
CA ASN A 321 -28.81 -18.77 7.06
C ASN A 321 -28.80 -18.36 5.57
N GLY A 322 -28.04 -19.08 4.74
CA GLY A 322 -27.87 -18.80 3.32
C GLY A 322 -26.99 -17.59 3.01
N TYR A 323 -26.25 -17.68 1.89
CA TYR A 323 -25.22 -16.70 1.51
C TYR A 323 -25.71 -15.54 0.62
N ASP A 324 -27.01 -15.46 0.29
CA ASP A 324 -27.53 -14.55 -0.74
C ASP A 324 -27.34 -13.04 -0.46
N VAL A 325 -26.94 -12.66 0.76
CA VAL A 325 -26.59 -11.28 1.13
C VAL A 325 -25.21 -10.85 0.63
N PHE A 326 -24.31 -11.79 0.32
CA PHE A 326 -22.94 -11.48 -0.08
C PHE A 326 -22.80 -11.29 -1.59
N ASP A 327 -22.09 -10.23 -2.00
CA ASP A 327 -21.74 -9.96 -3.40
C ASP A 327 -20.52 -10.81 -3.81
N PHE A 328 -19.50 -10.81 -2.95
CA PHE A 328 -18.27 -11.59 -3.04
C PHE A 328 -17.54 -11.64 -1.68
N ILE A 329 -16.57 -12.55 -1.58
CA ILE A 329 -15.64 -12.67 -0.45
C ILE A 329 -14.28 -12.08 -0.83
N THR A 330 -13.65 -11.37 0.10
CA THR A 330 -12.27 -10.85 -0.02
C THR A 330 -11.37 -11.53 1.02
N VAL A 331 -10.46 -12.40 0.59
CA VAL A 331 -9.49 -13.09 1.46
C VAL A 331 -8.20 -12.27 1.53
N GLY A 332 -7.95 -11.64 2.67
CA GLY A 332 -6.86 -10.68 2.86
C GLY A 332 -7.14 -9.30 2.26
N ASN A 333 -6.66 -8.26 2.95
CA ASN A 333 -6.57 -6.90 2.43
C ASN A 333 -5.18 -6.35 2.74
N GLU A 334 -4.38 -6.11 1.70
CA GLU A 334 -3.02 -5.58 1.77
C GLU A 334 -2.09 -6.42 2.66
N ALA A 335 -2.29 -7.75 2.68
CA ALA A 335 -1.55 -8.67 3.54
C ALA A 335 -0.10 -8.89 3.04
N ILE A 336 0.12 -8.86 1.72
CA ILE A 336 1.48 -8.85 1.15
C ILE A 336 2.11 -7.47 1.33
N ASN A 337 1.38 -6.38 1.03
CA ASN A 337 1.88 -5.01 1.22
C ASN A 337 2.28 -4.72 2.69
N SER A 338 1.50 -5.23 3.65
CA SER A 338 1.79 -5.14 5.09
C SER A 338 2.89 -6.10 5.58
N ASN A 339 3.43 -6.96 4.70
CA ASN A 339 4.41 -8.01 5.01
C ASN A 339 3.91 -9.07 6.02
N PHE A 340 2.60 -9.28 6.12
CA PHE A 340 1.99 -10.28 6.99
C PHE A 340 2.05 -11.70 6.42
N CYS A 341 2.21 -11.85 5.09
CA CYS A 341 2.34 -13.15 4.43
C CYS A 341 3.15 -13.06 3.13
N SER A 342 3.75 -14.18 2.70
CA SER A 342 4.31 -14.26 1.35
C SER A 342 3.23 -14.47 0.29
N VAL A 343 3.55 -14.17 -0.97
CA VAL A 343 2.70 -14.43 -2.14
C VAL A 343 2.26 -15.90 -2.19
N SER A 344 3.17 -16.84 -1.89
CA SER A 344 2.90 -18.28 -1.84
C SER A 344 1.92 -18.69 -0.74
N ASP A 345 2.00 -18.05 0.43
CA ASP A 345 1.10 -18.36 1.55
C ASP A 345 -0.31 -17.86 1.24
N LEU A 346 -0.42 -16.64 0.71
CA LEU A 346 -1.71 -16.05 0.32
C LEU A 346 -2.37 -16.84 -0.82
N ILE A 347 -1.63 -17.23 -1.86
CA ILE A 347 -2.10 -18.15 -2.92
C ILE A 347 -2.68 -19.45 -2.31
N SER A 348 -1.98 -20.03 -1.34
CA SER A 348 -2.37 -21.28 -0.70
C SER A 348 -3.60 -21.12 0.20
N LYS A 349 -3.69 -20.00 0.95
CA LYS A 349 -4.83 -19.67 1.81
C LYS A 349 -6.08 -19.37 0.98
N ILE A 350 -5.98 -18.57 -0.09
CA ILE A 350 -7.13 -18.29 -0.98
C ILE A 350 -7.70 -19.60 -1.54
N LYS A 351 -6.86 -20.51 -2.03
CA LYS A 351 -7.29 -21.84 -2.51
C LYS A 351 -8.01 -22.64 -1.42
N SER A 352 -7.45 -22.68 -0.21
CA SER A 352 -8.05 -23.37 0.95
C SER A 352 -9.42 -22.80 1.31
N VAL A 353 -9.52 -21.47 1.51
CA VAL A 353 -10.76 -20.77 1.86
C VAL A 353 -11.80 -20.93 0.75
N LYS A 354 -11.42 -20.80 -0.52
CA LYS A 354 -12.34 -20.97 -1.65
C LYS A 354 -12.90 -22.39 -1.74
N SER A 355 -12.10 -23.43 -1.47
CA SER A 355 -12.62 -24.80 -1.37
C SER A 355 -13.61 -24.93 -0.21
N LYS A 356 -13.20 -24.57 1.02
CA LYS A 356 -14.06 -24.64 2.22
C LYS A 356 -15.43 -23.97 1.97
N LEU A 357 -15.43 -22.78 1.36
CA LEU A 357 -16.65 -22.05 0.99
C LEU A 357 -17.51 -22.80 -0.05
N GLN A 358 -16.90 -23.32 -1.12
CA GLN A 358 -17.61 -24.06 -2.17
C GLN A 358 -18.18 -25.39 -1.66
N ASP A 359 -17.44 -26.11 -0.82
CA ASP A 359 -17.85 -27.33 -0.14
C ASP A 359 -19.04 -27.06 0.83
N ALA A 360 -19.06 -25.88 1.46
CA ALA A 360 -20.18 -25.37 2.25
C ALA A 360 -21.34 -24.77 1.41
N GLY A 361 -21.28 -24.87 0.08
CA GLY A 361 -22.35 -24.46 -0.84
C GLY A 361 -22.36 -22.97 -1.23
N TYR A 362 -21.34 -22.19 -0.87
CA TYR A 362 -21.17 -20.82 -1.36
C TYR A 362 -20.90 -20.79 -2.87
N LYS A 363 -21.54 -19.86 -3.58
CA LYS A 363 -21.49 -19.75 -5.06
C LYS A 363 -21.14 -18.35 -5.57
N GLY A 364 -20.91 -17.39 -4.68
CA GLY A 364 -20.44 -16.06 -5.07
C GLY A 364 -18.96 -16.05 -5.44
N LYS A 365 -18.45 -14.89 -5.83
CA LYS A 365 -17.04 -14.74 -6.21
C LYS A 365 -16.13 -14.67 -4.97
N VAL A 366 -14.86 -15.04 -5.13
CA VAL A 366 -13.78 -14.90 -4.14
C VAL A 366 -12.62 -14.14 -4.78
N THR A 367 -12.09 -13.15 -4.07
CA THR A 367 -10.94 -12.33 -4.48
C THR A 367 -9.96 -12.14 -3.32
N THR A 368 -8.87 -11.41 -3.59
CA THR A 368 -8.01 -10.78 -2.58
C THR A 368 -7.84 -9.31 -2.97
N SER A 369 -7.55 -8.43 -2.00
CA SER A 369 -7.34 -7.01 -2.24
C SER A 369 -5.90 -6.62 -1.91
N GLU A 370 -5.17 -6.08 -2.89
CA GLU A 370 -3.79 -5.58 -2.72
C GLU A 370 -3.59 -4.29 -3.55
N PRO A 371 -2.55 -3.49 -3.28
CA PRO A 371 -2.15 -2.40 -4.16
C PRO A 371 -1.81 -2.93 -5.58
N PRO A 372 -2.09 -2.17 -6.65
CA PRO A 372 -1.84 -2.59 -8.04
C PRO A 372 -0.42 -3.14 -8.30
N ALA A 373 0.59 -2.52 -7.68
CA ALA A 373 1.99 -2.89 -7.80
C ALA A 373 2.29 -4.35 -7.36
N ILE A 374 1.51 -4.90 -6.42
CA ILE A 374 1.67 -6.28 -5.95
C ILE A 374 1.31 -7.26 -7.08
N PHE A 375 0.19 -7.05 -7.77
CA PHE A 375 -0.22 -7.90 -8.90
C PHE A 375 0.68 -7.74 -10.13
N THR A 376 1.12 -6.52 -10.46
CA THR A 376 2.01 -6.31 -11.62
C THR A 376 3.40 -6.90 -11.41
N THR A 377 3.88 -6.95 -10.16
CA THR A 377 5.16 -7.55 -9.79
C THR A 377 5.05 -9.06 -9.58
N ASN A 378 3.92 -9.54 -9.05
CA ASN A 378 3.67 -10.94 -8.71
C ASN A 378 2.41 -11.48 -9.43
N PRO A 379 2.42 -11.62 -10.77
CA PRO A 379 1.24 -12.06 -11.53
C PRO A 379 0.82 -13.52 -11.25
N SER A 380 1.63 -14.29 -10.51
CA SER A 380 1.22 -15.56 -9.89
C SER A 380 0.08 -15.39 -8.89
N LEU A 381 0.00 -14.24 -8.18
CA LEU A 381 -1.06 -13.98 -7.20
C LEU A 381 -2.46 -14.04 -7.82
N CYS A 382 -2.63 -13.66 -9.08
CA CYS A 382 -3.90 -13.76 -9.79
C CYS A 382 -4.03 -15.05 -10.61
N LYS A 383 -2.94 -15.59 -11.16
CA LYS A 383 -2.96 -16.78 -12.02
C LYS A 383 -3.02 -18.10 -11.25
N ASP A 384 -2.41 -18.14 -10.07
CA ASP A 384 -2.22 -19.36 -9.28
C ASP A 384 -3.08 -19.43 -8.00
N SER A 385 -3.82 -18.38 -7.63
CA SER A 385 -4.68 -18.36 -6.42
C SER A 385 -6.11 -18.86 -6.63
N ASN A 386 -6.54 -18.98 -7.90
CA ASN A 386 -7.93 -19.24 -8.30
C ASN A 386 -8.95 -18.16 -7.86
N ILE A 387 -8.55 -16.89 -7.68
CA ILE A 387 -9.51 -15.76 -7.55
C ILE A 387 -10.37 -15.59 -8.81
N ASP A 388 -11.60 -15.06 -8.67
CA ASP A 388 -12.53 -14.84 -9.79
C ASP A 388 -12.39 -13.47 -10.48
N PHE A 389 -11.59 -12.58 -9.88
CA PHE A 389 -11.14 -11.27 -10.39
C PHE A 389 -10.02 -10.77 -9.46
N ALA A 390 -9.19 -9.84 -9.92
CA ALA A 390 -8.23 -9.16 -9.05
C ALA A 390 -8.90 -7.94 -8.36
N GLY A 391 -8.95 -7.95 -7.03
CA GLY A 391 -9.35 -6.78 -6.24
C GLY A 391 -8.16 -5.86 -6.04
N ILE A 392 -8.27 -4.59 -6.42
CA ILE A 392 -7.17 -3.62 -6.31
C ILE A 392 -7.51 -2.42 -5.43
N ASN A 393 -6.47 -1.90 -4.77
CA ASN A 393 -6.52 -0.73 -3.90
C ASN A 393 -5.68 0.46 -4.46
N PRO A 394 -6.02 1.07 -5.62
CA PRO A 394 -5.28 2.18 -6.21
C PRO A 394 -5.52 3.52 -5.49
N HIS A 395 -4.83 3.77 -4.38
CA HIS A 395 -4.89 5.04 -3.65
C HIS A 395 -3.95 6.11 -4.25
N SER A 396 -4.51 7.01 -5.06
CA SER A 396 -3.78 8.11 -5.73
C SER A 396 -2.92 8.98 -4.80
N TYR A 397 -3.34 9.14 -3.53
CA TYR A 397 -2.64 9.94 -2.52
C TYR A 397 -1.16 9.55 -2.31
N PHE A 398 -0.82 8.26 -2.45
CA PHE A 398 0.56 7.80 -2.25
C PHE A 398 1.47 8.10 -3.45
N ASN A 399 0.91 8.43 -4.62
CA ASN A 399 1.67 8.82 -5.80
C ASN A 399 1.93 10.33 -5.81
N THR A 400 3.17 10.72 -5.51
CA THR A 400 3.60 12.11 -5.25
C THR A 400 3.43 13.10 -6.40
N VAL A 401 3.15 12.65 -7.62
CA VAL A 401 2.92 13.50 -8.80
C VAL A 401 1.47 13.45 -9.33
N ILE A 402 0.55 12.80 -8.60
CA ILE A 402 -0.87 12.65 -8.96
C ILE A 402 -1.73 13.44 -7.97
N GLY A 403 -1.72 14.77 -8.09
CA GLY A 403 -2.63 15.62 -7.32
C GLY A 403 -4.11 15.34 -7.66
N ALA A 404 -4.99 15.50 -6.66
CA ALA A 404 -6.42 15.14 -6.63
C ALA A 404 -7.19 15.08 -7.97
N LYS A 405 -7.06 16.08 -8.85
CA LYS A 405 -7.76 16.10 -10.16
C LYS A 405 -7.46 14.88 -11.04
N LEU A 406 -6.27 14.29 -10.92
CA LEU A 406 -5.83 13.14 -11.69
C LEU A 406 -6.14 11.79 -11.02
N ALA A 407 -6.78 11.78 -9.84
CA ALA A 407 -7.05 10.57 -9.07
C ALA A 407 -7.77 9.48 -9.88
N GLY A 408 -8.87 9.83 -10.57
CA GLY A 408 -9.61 8.86 -11.40
C GLY A 408 -8.85 8.37 -12.63
N TRP A 409 -7.97 9.20 -13.21
CA TRP A 409 -7.09 8.78 -14.30
C TRP A 409 -6.06 7.76 -13.82
N TYR A 410 -5.46 7.99 -12.64
CA TYR A 410 -4.53 7.05 -12.03
C TYR A 410 -5.22 5.72 -11.69
N VAL A 411 -6.36 5.77 -10.98
CA VAL A 411 -7.17 4.60 -10.61
C VAL A 411 -7.48 3.70 -11.82
N THR A 412 -7.93 4.27 -12.93
CA THR A 412 -8.27 3.52 -14.15
C THR A 412 -7.05 3.08 -14.97
N SER A 413 -5.92 3.80 -14.86
CA SER A 413 -4.64 3.38 -15.45
C SER A 413 -4.07 2.16 -14.74
N GLU A 414 -4.05 2.16 -13.40
CA GLU A 414 -3.63 1.03 -12.58
C GLU A 414 -4.51 -0.21 -12.79
N GLN A 415 -5.84 -0.02 -12.86
CA GLN A 415 -6.80 -1.08 -13.22
C GLN A 415 -6.45 -1.73 -14.58
N SER A 416 -6.06 -0.91 -15.56
CA SER A 416 -5.64 -1.38 -16.89
C SER A 416 -4.29 -2.12 -16.87
N LEU A 417 -3.34 -1.70 -16.04
CA LEU A 417 -2.05 -2.37 -15.87
C LEU A 417 -2.21 -3.74 -15.21
N VAL A 418 -3.01 -3.84 -14.14
CA VAL A 418 -3.28 -5.10 -13.45
C VAL A 418 -4.06 -6.06 -14.35
N SER A 419 -5.05 -5.59 -15.11
CA SER A 419 -5.82 -6.45 -16.03
C SER A 419 -4.91 -7.07 -17.08
N LYS A 420 -3.96 -6.29 -17.63
CA LYS A 420 -2.93 -6.80 -18.56
C LYS A 420 -1.91 -7.75 -17.90
N ALA A 421 -1.56 -7.54 -16.63
CA ALA A 421 -0.64 -8.43 -15.91
C ALA A 421 -1.28 -9.79 -15.58
N CYS A 422 -2.55 -9.77 -15.17
CA CYS A 422 -3.30 -10.94 -14.73
C CYS A 422 -4.04 -11.69 -15.84
N ASP A 423 -4.41 -11.01 -16.94
CA ASP A 423 -5.28 -11.51 -18.01
C ASP A 423 -6.70 -11.86 -17.51
N MET A 424 -7.28 -10.97 -16.68
CA MET A 424 -8.60 -11.17 -16.05
C MET A 424 -9.32 -9.84 -15.70
N ASP A 425 -10.57 -9.96 -15.25
CA ASP A 425 -11.38 -8.87 -14.67
C ASP A 425 -10.68 -8.22 -13.46
N VAL A 426 -10.75 -6.89 -13.35
CA VAL A 426 -10.17 -6.14 -12.22
C VAL A 426 -11.21 -5.22 -11.61
N VAL A 427 -11.43 -5.34 -10.30
CA VAL A 427 -12.41 -4.54 -9.54
C VAL A 427 -11.66 -3.65 -8.57
N ILE A 428 -12.06 -2.38 -8.49
CA ILE A 428 -11.52 -1.44 -7.52
C ILE A 428 -12.21 -1.69 -6.18
N THR A 429 -11.57 -2.53 -5.36
CA THR A 429 -12.04 -2.92 -4.02
C THR A 429 -11.80 -1.85 -2.96
N GLU A 430 -10.89 -0.91 -3.23
CA GLU A 430 -10.66 0.27 -2.41
C GLU A 430 -10.07 1.40 -3.25
N THR A 431 -10.55 2.62 -3.05
CA THR A 431 -9.81 3.85 -3.40
C THR A 431 -10.47 5.02 -2.68
N GLY A 432 -9.70 6.06 -2.40
CA GLY A 432 -10.17 7.23 -1.67
C GLY A 432 -9.11 8.32 -1.66
N TYR A 433 -9.46 9.45 -1.05
CA TYR A 433 -8.56 10.58 -0.87
C TYR A 433 -8.84 11.24 0.50
N PRO A 434 -7.81 11.54 1.31
CA PRO A 434 -8.02 12.07 2.65
C PRO A 434 -8.40 13.56 2.64
N HIS A 435 -9.36 13.97 3.47
CA HIS A 435 -9.73 15.38 3.62
C HIS A 435 -8.83 16.16 4.60
N LYS A 436 -7.96 15.47 5.35
CA LYS A 436 -7.05 16.04 6.34
C LYS A 436 -5.81 15.16 6.52
N GLY A 437 -4.70 15.77 6.91
CA GLY A 437 -3.39 15.13 7.08
C GLY A 437 -2.29 15.98 6.45
N SER A 438 -1.07 15.43 6.37
CA SER A 438 0.09 16.10 5.75
C SER A 438 0.07 15.96 4.23
N SER A 439 0.71 16.89 3.52
CA SER A 439 0.92 16.78 2.08
C SER A 439 1.88 15.65 1.71
N ASN A 440 1.70 15.07 0.52
CA ASN A 440 2.58 14.07 -0.08
C ASN A 440 2.83 14.39 -1.57
N GLY A 441 3.88 15.19 -1.83
CA GLY A 441 4.10 15.78 -3.15
C GLY A 441 2.96 16.72 -3.56
N ASP A 442 2.40 16.52 -4.75
CA ASP A 442 1.23 17.25 -5.29
C ASP A 442 -0.09 16.92 -4.57
N ASN A 443 -0.09 15.96 -3.65
CA ASN A 443 -1.26 15.62 -2.83
C ASN A 443 -1.35 16.52 -1.60
N TYR A 444 -2.39 17.34 -1.54
CA TYR A 444 -2.72 18.19 -0.40
C TYR A 444 -4.07 17.75 0.19
N PRO A 445 -4.12 17.08 1.36
CA PRO A 445 -5.37 16.74 2.02
C PRO A 445 -6.18 17.99 2.38
N SER A 446 -7.42 18.06 1.89
CA SER A 446 -8.41 19.08 2.25
C SER A 446 -9.79 18.59 1.81
N ALA A 447 -10.87 19.04 2.47
CA ALA A 447 -12.24 18.69 2.06
C ALA A 447 -12.51 18.98 0.57
N LYS A 448 -12.00 20.10 0.02
CA LYS A 448 -12.17 20.40 -1.42
C LYS A 448 -11.32 19.51 -2.33
N ASN A 449 -10.13 19.07 -1.90
CA ASN A 449 -9.34 18.13 -2.71
C ASN A 449 -9.86 16.70 -2.61
N GLN A 450 -10.47 16.29 -1.48
CA GLN A 450 -11.24 15.05 -1.40
C GLN A 450 -12.42 15.11 -2.37
N GLU A 451 -13.25 16.17 -2.32
CA GLU A 451 -14.37 16.35 -3.26
C GLU A 451 -13.91 16.25 -4.72
N ILE A 452 -12.85 16.97 -5.11
CA ILE A 452 -12.25 16.92 -6.46
C ILE A 452 -11.73 15.52 -6.84
N ALA A 453 -11.12 14.79 -5.89
CA ALA A 453 -10.59 13.46 -6.15
C ALA A 453 -11.71 12.43 -6.32
N ILE A 454 -12.74 12.47 -5.46
CA ILE A 454 -13.91 11.58 -5.54
C ILE A 454 -14.73 11.90 -6.81
N GLU A 455 -14.92 13.19 -7.17
CA GLU A 455 -15.50 13.60 -8.46
C GLU A 455 -14.73 12.95 -9.64
N SER A 456 -13.40 13.06 -9.66
CA SER A 456 -12.53 12.48 -10.69
C SER A 456 -12.61 10.95 -10.76
N ILE A 457 -12.55 10.27 -9.61
CA ILE A 457 -12.67 8.82 -9.49
C ILE A 457 -14.02 8.34 -10.03
N MET A 458 -15.10 8.99 -9.62
CA MET A 458 -16.46 8.62 -10.02
C MET A 458 -16.71 8.84 -11.52
N GLU A 459 -16.19 9.94 -12.09
CA GLU A 459 -16.25 10.19 -13.54
C GLU A 459 -15.51 9.10 -14.33
N LYS A 460 -14.26 8.77 -13.95
CA LYS A 460 -13.44 7.83 -14.75
C LYS A 460 -13.84 6.37 -14.58
N THR A 461 -14.32 5.97 -13.40
CA THR A 461 -14.81 4.60 -13.15
C THR A 461 -16.25 4.38 -13.62
N ASN A 462 -16.97 5.44 -13.98
CA ASN A 462 -18.44 5.41 -14.15
C ASN A 462 -19.13 4.79 -12.92
N GLY A 463 -18.67 5.18 -11.73
CA GLY A 463 -19.15 4.67 -10.43
C GLY A 463 -18.82 3.20 -10.11
N GLN A 464 -18.06 2.48 -10.95
CA GLN A 464 -17.68 1.07 -10.73
C GLN A 464 -16.49 0.96 -9.77
N VAL A 465 -16.73 1.34 -8.52
CA VAL A 465 -15.71 1.56 -7.50
C VAL A 465 -16.26 1.30 -6.09
N THR A 466 -15.38 0.84 -5.20
CA THR A 466 -15.60 0.83 -3.75
C THR A 466 -14.86 2.01 -3.13
N ILE A 467 -15.58 2.96 -2.53
CA ILE A 467 -14.97 4.17 -1.95
C ILE A 467 -14.55 3.94 -0.49
N LEU A 468 -13.30 4.28 -0.16
CA LEU A 468 -12.80 4.42 1.21
C LEU A 468 -12.98 5.88 1.66
N SER A 469 -13.76 6.18 2.70
CA SER A 469 -14.65 5.32 3.50
C SER A 469 -15.96 6.04 3.84
N THR A 470 -16.91 5.35 4.48
CA THR A 470 -18.17 5.96 4.93
C THR A 470 -17.94 7.14 5.87
N PHE A 471 -17.13 6.94 6.92
CA PHE A 471 -16.87 7.89 7.99
C PHE A 471 -15.38 7.95 8.32
N ASP A 472 -14.96 9.00 9.02
CA ASP A 472 -13.60 9.12 9.57
C ASP A 472 -13.32 8.00 10.58
N ASP A 473 -12.40 7.10 10.22
CA ASP A 473 -11.96 5.96 11.01
C ASP A 473 -11.01 6.40 12.14
N MET A 474 -11.52 7.19 13.10
CA MET A 474 -10.71 7.79 14.16
C MET A 474 -9.98 6.78 15.07
N TRP A 475 -10.40 5.52 15.08
CA TRP A 475 -9.75 4.41 15.77
C TRP A 475 -8.43 3.95 15.11
N LYS A 476 -8.25 4.20 13.80
CA LYS A 476 -7.03 3.81 13.09
C LYS A 476 -5.84 4.56 13.67
N HIS A 477 -4.69 3.87 13.71
CA HIS A 477 -3.41 4.56 13.86
C HIS A 477 -3.25 5.58 12.71
N PRO A 478 -2.89 6.86 12.95
CA PRO A 478 -2.91 7.91 11.92
C PRO A 478 -2.04 7.65 10.68
N GLY A 479 -1.11 6.69 10.78
CA GLY A 479 -0.23 6.25 9.70
C GLY A 479 0.82 7.28 9.29
N PRO A 480 1.61 6.98 8.25
CA PRO A 480 2.43 7.97 7.57
C PRO A 480 1.59 9.19 7.17
N HIS A 481 2.16 10.39 7.26
CA HIS A 481 1.49 11.68 6.97
C HIS A 481 0.27 12.04 7.84
N GLY A 482 -0.28 11.13 8.67
CA GLY A 482 -1.43 11.41 9.55
C GLY A 482 -2.76 11.48 8.81
N ILE A 483 -2.97 10.61 7.82
CA ILE A 483 -4.12 10.61 6.90
C ILE A 483 -5.16 9.50 7.15
N GLU A 484 -4.79 8.37 7.77
CA GLU A 484 -5.61 7.15 7.78
C GLU A 484 -6.98 7.30 8.46
N GLN A 485 -7.10 8.27 9.35
CA GLN A 485 -8.33 8.60 10.08
C GLN A 485 -9.32 9.44 9.25
N TYR A 486 -8.91 10.02 8.11
CA TYR A 486 -9.60 11.14 7.46
C TYR A 486 -10.09 10.85 6.03
N PHE A 487 -10.52 9.61 5.79
CA PHE A 487 -11.10 9.17 4.51
C PHE A 487 -12.63 9.24 4.45
N GLY A 488 -13.31 9.67 5.52
CA GLY A 488 -14.77 9.76 5.55
C GLY A 488 -15.33 10.63 4.43
N SER A 489 -16.31 10.11 3.68
CA SER A 489 -16.75 10.70 2.41
C SER A 489 -18.25 10.58 2.11
N LEU A 490 -19.05 9.91 2.95
CA LEU A 490 -20.49 9.67 2.68
C LEU A 490 -21.30 10.95 2.43
N ASN A 491 -20.88 12.07 3.02
CA ASN A 491 -21.48 13.40 2.86
C ASN A 491 -21.31 14.02 1.47
N LEU A 492 -20.41 13.50 0.63
CA LEU A 492 -20.18 13.98 -0.74
C LEU A 492 -21.17 13.40 -1.76
N PHE A 493 -21.80 12.28 -1.43
CA PHE A 493 -22.80 11.63 -2.28
C PHE A 493 -24.19 12.25 -2.09
N SER A 494 -25.03 12.18 -3.12
CA SER A 494 -26.37 12.79 -3.16
C SER A 494 -27.33 12.24 -2.11
#